data_AF-A0A8T4RQI4-F1
#
_entry.id   AF-A0A8T4RQI4-F1
#
_cell.length_a   1.000
_cell.length_b   1.000
_cell.length_c   1.000
_cell.angle_alpha   90.00
_cell.angle_beta   90.00
_cell.angle_gamma   90.00
#
_symmetry.space_group_name_H-M   'P 1'
#
loop_
_entity.id
_entity.type
_entity.pdbx_description
1 polymer ?
#
loop_
_entity_poly.entity_id
_entity_poly.type
_entity_poly.pdbx_seq_one_letter_code
_entity_poly.pdbx_strand_id
1 'polypeptide(L)'
;MKTIELICSANHDRSPVGELFVQQYINFMGLQELKATSSGTSLHDFRTGNVPVKGALFYIHQALALDLLSAQERRIAEALDETNDDLITRAYLIANDKLLSLAKHQKAQALEELGFNPRKLKSHCDQTQAQVNVAALWCMTEKHVTDVQRIYGADAPVMLLDEQGDIVDPYCLGVPVYKDTIKHIWSAVQKRIRVW
;
A
#
# COMPACT_ATOMS: atom_id res chain seq x y z
N MET A 1 -5.51 -7.66 -24.02
CA MET A 1 -5.87 -7.73 -22.58
C MET A 1 -5.64 -6.35 -21.99
N LYS A 2 -6.68 -5.74 -21.42
CA LYS A 2 -6.59 -4.44 -20.72
C LYS A 2 -6.35 -4.65 -19.22
N THR A 3 -5.74 -3.66 -18.58
CA THR A 3 -5.36 -3.73 -17.16
C THR A 3 -6.29 -2.87 -16.30
N ILE A 4 -6.77 -3.42 -15.18
CA ILE A 4 -7.24 -2.64 -14.03
C ILE A 4 -6.08 -2.56 -13.04
N GLU A 5 -5.62 -1.37 -12.72
CA GLU A 5 -4.49 -1.17 -11.80
C GLU A 5 -4.99 -0.56 -10.49
N LEU A 6 -4.73 -1.25 -9.37
CA LEU A 6 -5.04 -0.82 -8.02
C LEU A 6 -3.84 -0.05 -7.44
N ILE A 7 -4.07 1.13 -6.86
CA ILE A 7 -2.98 2.04 -6.49
C ILE A 7 -3.10 2.48 -5.03
N CYS A 8 -2.02 2.31 -4.26
CA CYS A 8 -1.84 2.91 -2.94
C CYS A 8 -0.46 3.60 -2.82
N SER A 9 0.00 3.94 -1.61
CA SER A 9 1.27 4.65 -1.44
C SER A 9 2.48 3.81 -1.86
N ALA A 10 2.63 2.62 -1.27
CA ALA A 10 3.85 1.80 -1.38
C ALA A 10 3.61 0.35 -1.83
N ASN A 11 2.42 0.05 -2.34
CA ASN A 11 2.07 -1.27 -2.91
C ASN A 11 2.33 -2.50 -2.01
N HIS A 12 2.24 -2.37 -0.68
CA HIS A 12 2.35 -3.53 0.20
C HIS A 12 1.02 -3.94 0.83
N ASP A 13 0.15 -3.01 1.23
CA ASP A 13 -1.06 -3.34 2.00
C ASP A 13 -2.36 -3.27 1.21
N ARG A 14 -2.88 -2.05 0.98
CA ARG A 14 -4.22 -1.85 0.41
C ARG A 14 -4.33 -2.35 -1.03
N SER A 15 -3.43 -1.93 -1.92
CA SER A 15 -3.56 -2.23 -3.35
C SER A 15 -3.32 -3.70 -3.71
N PRO A 16 -2.41 -4.48 -3.08
CA PRO A 16 -2.35 -5.92 -3.35
C PRO A 16 -3.60 -6.68 -2.90
N VAL A 17 -4.25 -6.25 -1.82
CA VAL A 17 -5.56 -6.81 -1.40
C VAL A 17 -6.64 -6.49 -2.44
N GLY A 18 -6.67 -5.25 -2.93
CA GLY A 18 -7.55 -4.86 -4.03
C GLY A 18 -7.31 -5.71 -5.28
N GLU A 19 -6.06 -5.90 -5.71
CA GLU A 19 -5.69 -6.72 -6.86
C GLU A 19 -6.21 -8.15 -6.71
N LEU A 20 -6.02 -8.76 -5.54
CA LEU A 20 -6.52 -10.10 -5.25
C LEU A 20 -8.05 -10.19 -5.49
N PHE A 21 -8.80 -9.24 -4.95
CA PHE A 21 -10.27 -9.26 -5.05
C PHE A 21 -10.76 -8.98 -6.46
N VAL A 22 -10.16 -8.02 -7.16
CA VAL A 22 -10.50 -7.72 -8.55
C VAL A 22 -10.16 -8.92 -9.45
N GLN A 23 -9.01 -9.55 -9.26
CA GLN A 23 -8.64 -10.72 -10.06
C GLN A 23 -9.57 -11.91 -9.80
N GLN A 24 -9.97 -12.15 -8.55
CA GLN A 24 -10.97 -13.17 -8.21
C GLN A 24 -12.30 -12.90 -8.91
N TYR A 25 -12.73 -11.63 -8.94
CA TYR A 25 -13.98 -11.25 -9.58
C TYR A 25 -13.93 -11.38 -11.11
N ILE A 26 -12.85 -10.91 -11.75
CA ILE A 26 -12.59 -11.09 -13.19
C ILE A 26 -12.69 -12.57 -13.57
N ASN A 27 -12.05 -13.45 -12.78
CA ASN A 27 -12.06 -14.89 -13.01
C ASN A 27 -13.47 -15.48 -12.83
N PHE A 28 -14.20 -15.06 -11.79
CA PHE A 28 -15.55 -15.53 -11.50
C PHE A 28 -16.54 -15.15 -12.61
N MET A 29 -16.42 -13.95 -13.17
CA MET A 29 -17.30 -13.44 -14.23
C MET A 29 -16.88 -13.88 -15.64
N GLY A 30 -15.70 -14.49 -15.81
CA GLY A 30 -15.20 -14.91 -17.10
C GLY A 30 -14.72 -13.77 -18.01
N LEU A 31 -14.29 -12.64 -17.43
CA LEU A 31 -13.84 -11.44 -18.16
C LEU A 31 -12.39 -11.58 -18.66
N GLN A 32 -12.14 -12.53 -19.56
CA GLN A 32 -10.79 -12.95 -19.99
C GLN A 32 -9.97 -11.86 -20.68
N GLU A 33 -10.61 -10.79 -21.15
CA GLU A 33 -9.97 -9.63 -21.76
C GLU A 33 -9.36 -8.66 -20.74
N LEU A 34 -9.61 -8.88 -19.44
CA LEU A 34 -9.18 -8.06 -18.32
C LEU A 34 -8.18 -8.79 -17.42
N LYS A 35 -7.27 -8.03 -16.82
CA LYS A 35 -6.43 -8.48 -15.69
C LYS A 35 -6.37 -7.41 -14.61
N ALA A 36 -6.16 -7.84 -13.36
CA ALA A 36 -5.84 -6.93 -12.26
C ALA A 36 -4.32 -6.88 -12.04
N THR A 37 -3.82 -5.71 -11.69
CA THR A 37 -2.47 -5.50 -11.18
C THR A 37 -2.52 -4.46 -10.06
N SER A 38 -1.45 -4.32 -9.29
CA SER A 38 -1.33 -3.21 -8.34
C SER A 38 0.04 -2.58 -8.33
N SER A 39 0.08 -1.30 -8.00
CA SER A 39 1.31 -0.52 -7.86
C SER A 39 1.19 0.56 -6.77
N GLY A 40 2.26 1.32 -6.57
CA GLY A 40 2.40 2.33 -5.53
C GLY A 40 2.91 3.66 -6.10
N THR A 41 2.47 4.78 -5.55
CA THR A 41 2.89 6.11 -5.98
C THR A 41 4.24 6.57 -5.42
N SER A 42 4.83 5.87 -4.44
CA SER A 42 6.04 6.32 -3.73
C SER A 42 6.99 5.19 -3.28
N LEU A 43 6.98 4.04 -3.94
CA LEU A 43 7.77 2.86 -3.58
C LEU A 43 9.30 3.05 -3.57
N HIS A 44 9.87 3.70 -4.59
CA HIS A 44 11.33 3.79 -4.74
C HIS A 44 11.99 4.55 -3.59
N ASP A 45 11.29 5.56 -3.06
CA ASP A 45 11.80 6.40 -1.97
C ASP A 45 11.92 5.61 -0.65
N PHE A 46 10.92 4.78 -0.31
CA PHE A 46 10.92 4.01 0.94
C PHE A 46 11.98 2.90 0.99
N ARG A 47 12.28 2.23 -0.13
CA ARG A 47 13.23 1.09 -0.14
C ARG A 47 14.69 1.52 -0.23
N THR A 48 14.95 2.68 -0.83
CA THR A 48 16.31 3.18 -1.05
C THR A 48 16.82 4.06 0.09
N GLY A 49 15.96 4.38 1.07
CA GLY A 49 16.28 5.38 2.10
C GLY A 49 16.19 6.81 1.58
N ASN A 50 15.78 7.01 0.32
CA ASN A 50 15.57 8.33 -0.27
C ASN A 50 14.23 8.92 0.18
N VAL A 51 14.05 9.06 1.49
CA VAL A 51 12.86 9.64 2.12
C VAL A 51 13.27 10.99 2.73
N PRO A 52 12.43 12.05 2.62
CA PRO A 52 12.69 13.29 3.35
C PRO A 52 12.93 13.02 4.84
N VAL A 53 13.88 13.72 5.46
CA VAL A 53 14.25 13.54 6.89
C VAL A 53 13.02 13.47 7.81
N LYS A 54 12.05 14.36 7.61
CA LYS A 54 10.79 14.36 8.39
C LYS A 54 9.99 13.06 8.24
N GLY A 55 9.95 12.49 7.04
CA GLY A 55 9.33 11.19 6.79
C GLY A 55 10.13 10.05 7.43
N ALA A 56 11.45 10.07 7.31
CA ALA A 56 12.32 9.08 7.96
C ALA A 56 12.12 9.06 9.49
N LEU A 57 12.13 10.24 10.13
CA LEU A 57 11.88 10.40 11.56
C LEU A 57 10.49 9.91 11.97
N PHE A 58 9.45 10.16 11.17
CA PHE A 58 8.11 9.63 11.43
C PHE A 58 8.11 8.09 11.61
N TYR A 59 8.74 7.34 10.69
CA TYR A 59 8.81 5.88 10.80
C TYR A 59 9.68 5.41 11.97
N ILE A 60 10.78 6.10 12.24
CA ILE A 60 11.63 5.80 13.40
C ILE A 60 10.84 5.95 14.70
N HIS A 61 10.11 7.06 14.87
CA HIS A 61 9.26 7.30 16.02
C HIS A 61 8.10 6.31 16.12
N GLN A 62 7.51 5.90 15.00
CA GLN A 62 6.48 4.86 14.99
C GLN A 62 7.03 3.52 15.48
N ALA A 63 8.21 3.10 15.02
CA ALA A 63 8.85 1.87 15.48
C ALA A 63 9.22 1.92 16.98
N LEU A 64 9.63 3.09 17.48
CA LEU A 64 9.86 3.33 18.92
C LEU A 64 8.59 3.20 19.75
N ALA A 65 7.49 3.82 19.29
CA ALA A 65 6.21 3.80 19.97
C ALA A 65 5.59 2.38 20.04
N LEU A 66 5.90 1.54 19.05
CA LEU A 66 5.48 0.14 18.99
C LEU A 66 6.48 -0.83 19.65
N ASP A 67 7.54 -0.32 20.28
CA ASP A 67 8.59 -1.09 20.95
C ASP A 67 9.25 -2.17 20.06
N LEU A 68 9.47 -1.85 18.78
CA LEU A 68 10.06 -2.79 17.81
C LEU A 68 11.59 -2.75 17.79
N LEU A 69 12.18 -1.67 18.32
CA LEU A 69 13.62 -1.45 18.32
C LEU A 69 14.28 -2.13 19.53
N SER A 70 15.43 -2.76 19.31
CA SER A 70 16.29 -3.26 20.38
C SER A 70 16.82 -2.13 21.25
N ALA A 71 17.35 -2.46 22.43
CA ALA A 71 17.89 -1.46 23.35
C ALA A 71 19.02 -0.59 22.75
N GLN A 72 19.80 -1.13 21.80
CA GLN A 72 20.82 -0.36 21.09
C GLN A 72 20.20 0.54 20.01
N GLU A 73 19.31 -0.01 19.19
CA GLU A 73 18.61 0.75 18.13
C GLU A 73 17.76 1.89 18.72
N ARG A 74 17.11 1.66 19.86
CA ARG A 74 16.35 2.65 20.61
C ARG A 74 17.22 3.83 21.05
N ARG A 75 18.38 3.56 21.65
CA ARG A 75 19.35 4.61 22.04
C ARG A 75 19.81 5.44 20.85
N ILE A 76 20.05 4.79 19.71
CA ILE A 76 20.44 5.49 18.47
C ILE A 76 19.29 6.39 18.01
N ALA A 77 18.08 5.84 17.92
CA ALA A 77 16.89 6.57 17.47
C ALA A 77 16.51 7.76 18.36
N GLU A 78 16.65 7.62 19.68
CA GLU A 78 16.39 8.69 20.67
C GLU A 78 17.47 9.79 20.65
N ALA A 79 18.66 9.50 20.14
CA ALA A 79 19.78 10.45 20.03
C ALA A 79 19.86 11.13 18.66
N LEU A 80 18.97 10.82 17.71
CA LEU A 80 18.96 11.46 16.40
C LEU A 80 18.52 12.93 16.52
N ASP A 81 19.34 13.82 15.97
CA ASP A 81 18.96 15.17 15.62
C ASP A 81 18.82 15.30 14.08
N GLU A 82 18.16 16.35 13.60
CA GLU A 82 17.93 16.58 12.17
C GLU A 82 19.22 16.91 11.38
N THR A 83 20.42 16.79 11.98
CA THR A 83 21.67 17.27 11.39
C THR A 83 22.57 16.18 10.80
N ASN A 84 22.20 14.90 10.94
CA ASN A 84 23.01 13.77 10.49
C ASN A 84 22.25 12.79 9.56
N ASP A 85 22.19 13.15 8.27
CA ASP A 85 21.44 12.42 7.23
C ASP A 85 21.81 10.93 7.13
N ASP A 86 23.09 10.57 7.29
CA ASP A 86 23.55 9.19 7.19
C ASP A 86 23.04 8.32 8.34
N LEU A 87 23.06 8.85 9.57
CA LEU A 87 22.52 8.15 10.74
C LEU A 87 21.01 8.01 10.66
N ILE A 88 20.32 9.06 10.21
CA ILE A 88 18.87 9.05 10.01
C ILE A 88 18.49 7.99 8.97
N THR A 89 19.21 7.93 7.85
CA THR A 89 18.97 6.95 6.79
C THR A 89 19.14 5.52 7.32
N ARG A 90 20.20 5.23 8.06
CA ARG A 90 20.42 3.90 8.65
C ARG A 90 19.34 3.52 9.66
N ALA A 91 19.02 4.43 10.58
CA ALA A 91 17.97 4.21 11.57
C ALA A 91 16.60 4.01 10.91
N TYR A 92 16.31 4.77 9.86
CA TYR A 92 15.10 4.63 9.06
C TYR A 92 15.00 3.26 8.42
N LEU A 93 16.05 2.77 7.76
CA LEU A 93 16.03 1.46 7.10
C LEU A 93 15.76 0.33 8.11
N ILE A 94 16.35 0.40 9.31
CA ILE A 94 16.11 -0.55 10.41
C ILE A 94 14.65 -0.46 10.89
N ALA A 95 14.15 0.74 11.15
CA ALA A 95 12.77 0.96 11.62
C ALA A 95 11.76 0.47 10.57
N ASN A 96 11.97 0.81 9.30
CA ASN A 96 11.11 0.43 8.19
C ASN A 96 11.06 -1.09 7.99
N ASP A 97 12.18 -1.81 8.09
CA ASP A 97 12.20 -3.27 7.99
C ASP A 97 11.32 -3.93 9.07
N LYS A 98 11.44 -3.47 10.32
CA LYS A 98 10.64 -3.97 11.44
C LYS A 98 9.16 -3.64 11.29
N LEU A 99 8.83 -2.42 10.87
CA LEU A 99 7.45 -2.01 10.60
C LEU A 99 6.84 -2.81 9.44
N LEU A 100 7.58 -3.03 8.35
CA LEU A 100 7.15 -3.87 7.22
C LEU A 100 6.90 -5.31 7.66
N SER A 101 7.76 -5.87 8.52
CA SER A 101 7.57 -7.20 9.11
C SER A 101 6.28 -7.28 9.94
N LEU A 102 6.05 -6.29 10.82
CA LEU A 102 4.83 -6.20 11.62
C LEU A 102 3.58 -6.07 10.74
N ALA A 103 3.59 -5.15 9.77
CA ALA A 103 2.49 -4.94 8.83
C ALA A 103 2.17 -6.21 8.04
N LYS A 104 3.20 -6.92 7.56
CA LYS A 104 3.04 -8.20 6.87
C LYS A 104 2.37 -9.25 7.75
N HIS A 105 2.79 -9.36 9.02
CA HIS A 105 2.19 -10.29 9.98
C HIS A 105 0.72 -9.95 10.27
N GLN A 106 0.44 -8.70 10.62
CA GLN A 106 -0.92 -8.23 10.95
C GLN A 106 -1.89 -8.40 9.77
N LYS A 107 -1.45 -8.06 8.55
CA LYS A 107 -2.23 -8.26 7.33
C LYS A 107 -2.49 -9.74 7.04
N ALA A 108 -1.48 -10.59 7.17
CA ALA A 108 -1.62 -12.03 6.92
C ALA A 108 -2.64 -12.64 7.89
N GLN A 109 -2.53 -12.33 9.18
CA GLN A 109 -3.49 -12.76 10.19
C GLN A 109 -4.90 -12.24 9.90
N ALA A 110 -5.05 -10.95 9.56
CA ALA A 110 -6.34 -10.38 9.22
C ALA A 110 -7.01 -11.07 8.01
N LEU A 111 -6.23 -11.41 6.97
CA LEU A 111 -6.74 -12.15 5.81
C LEU A 111 -7.17 -13.57 6.19
N GLU A 112 -6.36 -14.29 6.97
CA GLU A 112 -6.66 -15.65 7.42
C GLU A 112 -7.93 -15.68 8.28
N GLU A 113 -8.07 -14.76 9.23
CA GLU A 113 -9.27 -14.62 10.06
C GLU A 113 -10.54 -14.27 9.26
N LEU A 114 -10.39 -13.68 8.08
CA LEU A 114 -11.48 -13.38 7.14
C LEU A 114 -11.71 -14.49 6.11
N GLY A 115 -10.94 -15.60 6.17
CA GLY A 115 -11.08 -16.74 5.27
C GLY A 115 -10.36 -16.59 3.92
N PHE A 116 -9.46 -15.61 3.77
CA PHE A 116 -8.65 -15.40 2.58
C PHE A 116 -7.26 -16.03 2.73
N ASN A 117 -6.68 -16.51 1.63
CA ASN A 117 -5.33 -17.05 1.63
C ASN A 117 -4.29 -15.93 1.37
N PRO A 118 -3.47 -15.54 2.37
CA PRO A 118 -2.50 -14.45 2.22
C PRO A 118 -1.39 -14.77 1.21
N ARG A 119 -1.13 -16.04 0.90
CA ARG A 119 -0.13 -16.44 -0.11
C ARG A 119 -0.52 -16.08 -1.54
N LYS A 120 -1.79 -15.70 -1.76
CA LYS A 120 -2.26 -15.20 -3.05
C LYS A 120 -2.02 -13.70 -3.23
N LEU A 121 -1.56 -12.99 -2.21
CA LEU A 121 -1.09 -11.63 -2.38
C LEU A 121 0.21 -11.62 -3.19
N LYS A 122 0.35 -10.61 -4.03
CA LYS A 122 1.59 -10.29 -4.71
C LYS A 122 2.72 -10.07 -3.70
N SER A 123 3.89 -10.65 -3.98
CA SER A 123 5.06 -10.64 -3.09
C SER A 123 6.00 -9.45 -3.31
N HIS A 124 5.94 -8.84 -4.48
CA HIS A 124 6.72 -7.67 -4.84
C HIS A 124 5.82 -6.43 -4.81
N CYS A 125 6.45 -5.30 -4.56
CA CYS A 125 5.79 -4.02 -4.58
C CYS A 125 6.30 -3.32 -5.84
N ASP A 126 5.40 -2.83 -6.68
CA ASP A 126 5.73 -2.11 -7.91
C ASP A 126 5.41 -0.62 -7.77
N GLN A 127 6.16 0.21 -8.49
CA GLN A 127 5.86 1.62 -8.64
C GLN A 127 4.91 1.82 -9.82
N THR A 128 3.96 2.74 -9.69
CA THR A 128 3.09 3.15 -10.80
C THR A 128 3.94 3.72 -11.93
N GLN A 129 3.73 3.19 -13.14
CA GLN A 129 4.34 3.68 -14.39
C GLN A 129 3.24 3.82 -15.43
N ALA A 130 3.29 4.85 -16.26
CA ALA A 130 2.29 5.05 -17.31
C ALA A 130 2.28 3.88 -18.31
N GLN A 131 1.09 3.32 -18.57
CA GLN A 131 0.89 2.22 -19.52
C GLN A 131 -0.22 2.57 -20.54
N VAL A 132 -0.07 2.08 -21.77
CA VAL A 132 -1.02 2.39 -22.87
C VAL A 132 -2.31 1.56 -22.79
N ASN A 133 -2.27 0.37 -22.18
CA ASN A 133 -3.37 -0.60 -22.18
C ASN A 133 -4.13 -0.66 -20.85
N VAL A 134 -4.40 0.50 -20.24
CA VAL A 134 -5.13 0.57 -18.97
C VAL A 134 -6.62 0.80 -19.22
N ALA A 135 -7.45 -0.06 -18.67
CA ALA A 135 -8.90 0.11 -18.66
C ALA A 135 -9.35 1.03 -17.52
N ALA A 136 -8.72 0.92 -16.35
CA ALA A 136 -8.99 1.79 -15.21
C ALA A 136 -7.82 1.83 -14.21
N LEU A 137 -7.67 2.97 -13.52
CA LEU A 137 -6.71 3.21 -12.44
C LEU A 137 -7.51 3.48 -11.16
N TRP A 138 -7.56 2.52 -10.25
CA TRP A 138 -8.36 2.59 -9.02
C TRP A 138 -7.50 2.92 -7.82
N CYS A 139 -7.65 4.15 -7.34
CA CYS A 139 -6.84 4.76 -6.30
C CYS A 139 -7.50 4.60 -4.93
N MET A 140 -6.71 4.28 -3.89
CA MET A 140 -7.26 4.14 -2.53
C MET A 140 -7.69 5.47 -1.91
N THR A 141 -7.17 6.60 -2.38
CA THR A 141 -7.45 7.94 -1.83
C THR A 141 -7.35 9.02 -2.90
N GLU A 142 -7.92 10.20 -2.63
CA GLU A 142 -7.85 11.37 -3.52
C GLU A 142 -6.40 11.85 -3.75
N LYS A 143 -5.55 11.70 -2.72
CA LYS A 143 -4.12 11.95 -2.85
C LYS A 143 -3.51 11.06 -3.94
N HIS A 144 -3.82 9.76 -3.95
CA HIS A 144 -3.32 8.86 -4.99
C HIS A 144 -3.89 9.21 -6.36
N VAL A 145 -5.16 9.63 -6.46
CA VAL A 145 -5.74 10.11 -7.74
C VAL A 145 -4.88 11.24 -8.30
N THR A 146 -4.61 12.25 -7.46
CA THR A 146 -3.78 13.41 -7.84
C THR A 146 -2.37 12.98 -8.28
N ASP A 147 -1.73 12.10 -7.51
CA ASP A 147 -0.36 11.65 -7.81
C ASP A 147 -0.32 10.81 -9.12
N VAL A 148 -1.32 9.98 -9.38
CA VAL A 148 -1.42 9.15 -10.60
C VAL A 148 -1.76 10.00 -11.82
N GLN A 149 -2.62 11.02 -11.69
CA GLN A 149 -2.91 11.96 -12.77
C GLN A 149 -1.66 12.74 -13.22
N ARG A 150 -0.71 13.00 -12.31
CA ARG A 150 0.59 13.59 -12.71
C ARG A 150 1.45 12.63 -13.54
N ILE A 151 1.30 11.32 -13.35
CA ILE A 151 2.05 10.28 -14.07
C ILE A 151 1.41 10.00 -15.43
N TYR A 152 0.09 9.82 -15.47
CA TYR A 152 -0.63 9.40 -16.67
C TYR A 152 -1.21 10.56 -17.50
N GLY A 153 -1.34 11.76 -16.93
CA GLY A 153 -2.04 12.89 -17.54
C GLY A 153 -3.53 12.97 -17.14
N ALA A 154 -4.17 14.09 -17.50
CA ALA A 154 -5.53 14.41 -17.09
C ALA A 154 -6.61 13.51 -17.73
N ASP A 155 -6.36 12.97 -18.92
CA ASP A 155 -7.33 12.14 -19.66
C ASP A 155 -7.32 10.66 -19.23
N ALA A 156 -6.46 10.29 -18.28
CA ALA A 156 -6.34 8.92 -17.82
C ALA A 156 -7.58 8.49 -17.03
N PRO A 157 -7.99 7.20 -17.11
CA PRO A 157 -9.18 6.68 -16.42
C PRO A 157 -8.92 6.47 -14.93
N VAL A 158 -8.52 7.53 -14.23
CA VAL A 158 -8.19 7.55 -12.80
C VAL A 158 -9.42 7.85 -11.99
N MET A 159 -9.67 7.04 -10.97
CA MET A 159 -10.81 7.18 -10.08
C MET A 159 -10.49 6.56 -8.72
N LEU A 160 -11.26 6.91 -7.69
CA LEU A 160 -11.16 6.24 -6.39
C LEU A 160 -11.55 4.75 -6.49
N LEU A 161 -11.16 3.91 -5.54
CA LEU A 161 -11.72 2.57 -5.45
C LEU A 161 -13.14 2.63 -4.86
N ASP A 162 -13.33 3.44 -3.82
CA ASP A 162 -14.63 3.76 -3.24
C ASP A 162 -15.01 5.20 -3.55
N GLU A 163 -16.16 5.41 -4.19
CA GLU A 163 -16.68 6.75 -4.50
C GLU A 163 -17.15 7.52 -3.26
N GLN A 164 -17.33 6.81 -2.14
CA GLN A 164 -17.78 7.41 -0.88
C GLN A 164 -16.62 8.04 -0.09
N GLY A 165 -15.37 7.78 -0.48
CA GLY A 165 -14.20 8.43 0.09
C GLY A 165 -12.97 7.54 0.21
N ASP A 166 -11.99 8.06 0.95
CA ASP A 166 -10.67 7.45 1.13
C ASP A 166 -10.73 6.11 1.90
N ILE A 167 -9.97 5.13 1.43
CA ILE A 167 -9.67 3.89 2.15
C ILE A 167 -8.41 4.13 2.99
N VAL A 168 -8.61 4.21 4.30
CA VAL A 168 -7.58 4.52 5.31
C VAL A 168 -6.43 3.51 5.25
N ASP A 169 -5.21 4.01 5.45
CA ASP A 169 -4.00 3.18 5.49
C ASP A 169 -3.91 2.40 6.82
N PRO A 170 -3.94 1.05 6.82
CA PRO A 170 -3.90 0.26 8.05
C PRO A 170 -2.48 0.04 8.59
N TYR A 171 -1.44 0.61 7.95
CA TYR A 171 -0.04 0.30 8.21
C TYR A 171 0.33 0.34 9.70
N CYS A 172 0.65 -0.84 10.25
CA CYS A 172 1.02 -1.06 11.65
C CYS A 172 -0.04 -0.66 12.70
N LEU A 173 -1.31 -0.49 12.31
CA LEU A 173 -2.40 -0.09 13.21
C LEU A 173 -3.13 -1.28 13.87
N GLY A 174 -2.65 -2.50 13.67
CA GLY A 174 -3.19 -3.71 14.31
C GLY A 174 -4.19 -4.49 13.44
N VAL A 175 -4.36 -5.76 13.81
CA VAL A 175 -5.21 -6.73 13.08
C VAL A 175 -6.66 -6.25 12.91
N PRO A 176 -7.33 -5.66 13.92
CA PRO A 176 -8.71 -5.17 13.74
C PRO A 176 -8.83 -4.12 12.63
N VAL A 177 -7.89 -3.16 12.57
CA VAL A 177 -7.87 -2.10 11.54
C VAL A 177 -7.61 -2.68 10.16
N TYR A 178 -6.71 -3.66 10.05
CA TYR A 178 -6.54 -4.41 8.80
C TYR A 178 -7.83 -5.12 8.38
N LYS A 179 -8.55 -5.77 9.29
CA LYS A 179 -9.81 -6.47 8.96
C LYS A 179 -10.86 -5.52 8.43
N ASP A 180 -11.03 -4.36 9.07
CA ASP A 180 -12.00 -3.36 8.63
C ASP A 180 -11.61 -2.75 7.28
N THR A 181 -10.33 -2.48 7.07
CA THR A 181 -9.81 -2.01 5.77
C THR A 181 -10.02 -3.06 4.68
N ILE A 182 -9.74 -4.34 4.95
CA ILE A 182 -9.94 -5.43 3.98
C ILE A 182 -11.42 -5.55 3.60
N LYS A 183 -12.34 -5.49 4.58
CA LYS A 183 -13.79 -5.50 4.33
C LYS A 183 -14.23 -4.29 3.52
N HIS A 184 -13.66 -3.12 3.77
CA HIS A 184 -13.93 -1.90 3.01
C HIS A 184 -13.49 -2.06 1.56
N ILE A 185 -12.26 -2.51 1.31
CA ILE A 185 -11.75 -2.80 -0.05
C ILE A 185 -12.65 -3.83 -0.75
N TRP A 186 -13.02 -4.91 -0.06
CA TRP A 186 -13.93 -5.93 -0.61
C TRP A 186 -15.26 -5.32 -1.05
N SER A 187 -15.90 -4.54 -0.17
CA SER A 187 -17.16 -3.87 -0.49
C SER A 187 -17.03 -2.88 -1.66
N ALA A 188 -15.96 -2.10 -1.67
CA ALA A 188 -15.68 -1.12 -2.73
C ALA A 188 -15.47 -1.81 -4.09
N VAL A 189 -14.67 -2.88 -4.15
CA VAL A 189 -14.49 -3.70 -5.37
C VAL A 189 -15.82 -4.23 -5.89
N GLN A 190 -16.68 -4.76 -5.01
CA GLN A 190 -17.99 -5.28 -5.40
C GLN A 190 -18.91 -4.20 -5.99
N LYS A 191 -18.89 -2.99 -5.43
CA LYS A 191 -19.66 -1.85 -5.97
C LYS A 191 -19.08 -1.40 -7.31
N ARG A 192 -17.74 -1.29 -7.40
CA ARG A 192 -17.01 -0.76 -8.56
C ARG A 192 -17.19 -1.61 -9.80
N ILE A 193 -17.15 -2.93 -9.68
CA ILE A 193 -17.28 -3.80 -10.85
C ILE A 193 -18.74 -3.92 -11.32
N ARG A 194 -19.75 -3.76 -10.46
CA ARG A 194 -21.17 -3.83 -10.86
C ARG A 194 -21.60 -2.73 -11.84
N VAL A 195 -20.86 -1.61 -11.87
CA VAL A 195 -21.12 -0.47 -12.75
C VAL A 195 -20.23 -0.47 -13.99
N TRP A 196 -19.52 -1.58 -14.21
CA TRP A 196 -18.60 -1.81 -15.34
C TRP A 196 -19.19 -2.83 -16.31
#